data_AF-A0A1D3DRD0-F1
#
_entry.id   AF-A0A1D3DRD0-F1
#
_cell.length_a   1.000
_cell.length_b   1.000
_cell.length_c   1.000
_cell.angle_alpha   90.00
_cell.angle_beta   90.00
_cell.angle_gamma   90.00
#
_symmetry.space_group_name_H-M   'P 1'
#
loop_
_entity.id
_entity.type
_entity.pdbx_description
1 polymer ?
#
loop_
_entity_poly.entity_id
_entity_poly.type
_entity_poly.pdbx_seq_one_letter_code
_entity_poly.pdbx_strand_id
1 'polypeptide(L)'
;MTIQYTPLSGLPYPQPSDPADLPAHLQSLAQTLDGRTVLRFGTTAERDSKVPTPVAGMVAWIASPGRLMYYTGSAWAPVGPVPVFRVNVDGGYTTSTTYAETLTQAGGDPMNATFTVPASGQVIISVGCYMHSSATVGSYMSANVRNASGTIVVAAHDDRAALVNTSNRASVSTQFLVSGLAVGTTHTATPAYRSGATTNTANFDTRYIRIDPVM
;
A
#
# COMPACT_ATOMS: atom_id res chain seq x y z
N MET A 1 4.57 46.96 14.41
CA MET A 1 4.53 45.90 15.45
C MET A 1 5.26 44.69 14.94
N THR A 2 6.16 44.14 15.75
CA THR A 2 6.83 42.86 15.48
C THR A 2 6.02 41.77 16.18
N ILE A 3 5.41 40.87 15.40
CA ILE A 3 4.65 39.73 15.93
C ILE A 3 5.63 38.83 16.70
N GLN A 4 5.28 38.45 17.92
CA GLN A 4 6.04 37.49 18.73
C GLN A 4 5.40 36.10 18.68
N TYR A 5 6.24 35.08 18.84
CA TYR A 5 5.87 33.70 18.63
C TYR A 5 6.31 32.81 19.79
N THR A 6 5.48 31.84 20.19
CA THR A 6 5.89 30.85 21.20
C THR A 6 7.10 30.04 20.71
N PRO A 7 8.04 29.64 21.58
CA PRO A 7 9.30 29.04 21.14
C PRO A 7 9.16 27.63 20.53
N LEU A 8 8.18 26.85 21.00
CA LEU A 8 8.00 25.46 20.59
C LEU A 8 7.15 25.31 19.33
N SER A 9 6.02 26.00 19.32
CA SER A 9 5.09 25.93 18.20
C SER A 9 5.32 27.13 17.28
N GLY A 10 5.47 28.34 17.80
CA GLY A 10 5.47 29.53 16.96
C GLY A 10 4.05 30.07 16.81
N LEU A 11 3.26 30.02 17.88
CA LEU A 11 1.92 30.59 17.93
C LEU A 11 2.04 32.09 18.20
N PRO A 12 1.31 32.95 17.47
CA PRO A 12 1.31 34.37 17.74
C PRO A 12 0.71 34.63 19.12
N TYR A 13 1.26 35.59 19.86
CA TYR A 13 0.67 36.04 21.11
C TYR A 13 0.78 37.57 21.28
N PRO A 14 -0.25 38.22 21.87
CA PRO A 14 -0.25 39.68 22.01
C PRO A 14 0.90 40.21 22.85
N GLN A 15 1.43 41.36 22.48
CA GLN A 15 2.40 42.16 23.22
C GLN A 15 1.72 43.35 23.91
N PRO A 16 2.32 43.89 24.99
CA PRO A 16 1.79 45.09 25.66
C PRO A 16 1.64 46.30 24.74
N SER A 17 2.39 46.35 23.64
CA SER A 17 2.31 47.42 22.64
C SER A 17 1.17 47.26 21.63
N ASP A 18 0.53 46.09 21.54
CA ASP A 18 -0.46 45.78 20.51
C ASP A 18 -1.81 46.48 20.79
N PRO A 19 -2.65 46.74 19.77
CA PRO A 19 -3.93 47.39 19.96
C PRO A 19 -4.86 46.49 20.79
N ALA A 20 -5.78 47.09 21.53
CA ALA A 20 -6.76 46.36 22.32
C ALA A 20 -7.89 45.77 21.44
N ASP A 21 -7.53 44.85 20.53
CA ASP A 21 -8.44 44.14 19.62
C ASP A 21 -8.42 42.62 19.92
N LEU A 22 -9.15 42.24 20.97
CA LEU A 22 -9.27 40.84 21.38
C LEU A 22 -9.85 39.93 20.27
N PRO A 23 -10.89 40.32 19.52
CA PRO A 23 -11.38 39.54 18.39
C PRO A 23 -10.28 39.22 17.36
N ALA A 24 -9.50 40.21 16.93
CA ALA A 24 -8.43 39.99 15.97
C ALA A 24 -7.33 39.06 16.52
N HIS A 25 -6.94 39.24 17.78
CA HIS A 25 -5.92 38.40 18.42
C HIS A 25 -6.38 36.93 18.53
N LEU A 26 -7.61 36.69 18.98
CA LEU A 26 -8.18 35.35 19.09
C LEU A 26 -8.35 34.68 17.73
N GLN A 27 -8.80 35.42 16.71
CA GLN A 27 -8.91 34.92 15.35
C GLN A 27 -7.54 34.47 14.80
N SER A 28 -6.51 35.28 15.00
CA SER A 28 -5.15 34.95 14.53
C SER A 28 -4.58 33.68 15.19
N LEU A 29 -4.85 33.50 16.49
CA LEU A 29 -4.45 32.31 17.23
C LEU A 29 -5.22 31.08 16.74
N ALA A 30 -6.53 31.17 16.59
CA ALA A 30 -7.37 30.07 16.11
C ALA A 30 -6.94 29.59 14.72
N GLN A 31 -6.72 30.52 13.78
CA GLN A 31 -6.23 30.19 12.43
C GLN A 31 -4.83 29.56 12.45
N THR A 32 -3.96 29.99 13.37
CA THR A 32 -2.63 29.38 13.53
C THR A 32 -2.72 27.96 14.10
N LEU A 33 -3.67 27.70 15.01
CA LEU A 33 -3.92 26.39 15.60
C LEU A 33 -4.52 25.39 14.60
N ASP A 34 -5.37 25.85 13.67
CA ASP A 34 -5.93 24.98 12.62
C ASP A 34 -4.84 24.32 11.77
N GLY A 35 -3.72 25.01 11.51
CA GLY A 35 -2.58 24.44 10.78
C GLY A 35 -1.75 23.41 11.57
N ARG A 36 -1.99 23.25 12.87
CA ARG A 36 -1.16 22.45 13.81
C ARG A 36 -1.95 21.37 14.53
N THR A 37 -3.27 21.43 14.48
CA THR A 37 -4.16 20.42 15.06
C THR A 37 -4.46 19.33 14.04
N VAL A 38 -4.80 18.14 14.54
CA VAL A 38 -5.32 17.08 13.66
C VAL A 38 -6.77 17.41 13.33
N LEU A 39 -6.98 17.94 12.12
CA LEU A 39 -8.31 18.24 11.60
C LEU A 39 -9.12 16.95 11.45
N ARG A 40 -10.44 16.99 11.63
CA ARG A 40 -11.30 15.80 11.57
C ARG A 40 -12.40 15.99 10.54
N PHE A 41 -12.50 15.07 9.59
CA PHE A 41 -13.50 15.09 8.53
C PHE A 41 -14.17 13.71 8.40
N GLY A 42 -15.42 13.69 7.97
CA GLY A 42 -16.16 12.46 7.69
C GLY A 42 -15.61 11.74 6.46
N THR A 43 -15.26 12.49 5.42
CA THR A 43 -14.76 11.97 4.13
C THR A 43 -13.62 12.80 3.56
N THR A 44 -12.91 12.28 2.56
CA THR A 44 -11.89 13.04 1.83
C THR A 44 -12.49 14.23 1.07
N ALA A 45 -13.69 14.07 0.49
CA ALA A 45 -14.37 15.16 -0.22
C ALA A 45 -14.73 16.33 0.71
N GLU A 46 -15.17 16.03 1.94
CA GLU A 46 -15.43 17.06 2.94
C GLU A 46 -14.16 17.81 3.36
N ARG A 47 -13.05 17.09 3.54
CA ARG A 47 -11.75 17.72 3.78
C ARG A 47 -11.38 18.65 2.62
N ASP A 48 -11.46 18.16 1.39
CA ASP A 48 -11.01 18.90 0.21
C ASP A 48 -11.86 20.16 -0.03
N SER A 49 -13.14 20.17 0.38
CA SER A 49 -13.98 21.38 0.33
C SER A 49 -13.69 22.37 1.45
N LYS A 50 -13.38 21.88 2.66
CA LYS A 50 -13.08 22.73 3.83
C LYS A 50 -11.63 23.24 3.86
N VAL A 51 -10.72 22.56 3.17
CA VAL A 51 -9.29 22.89 3.09
C VAL A 51 -8.89 23.03 1.61
N PRO A 52 -9.29 24.13 0.94
CA PRO A 52 -9.00 24.33 -0.48
C PRO A 52 -7.50 24.61 -0.75
N THR A 53 -6.78 25.11 0.24
CA THR A 53 -5.35 25.47 0.14
C THR A 53 -4.54 24.79 1.26
N PRO A 54 -4.38 23.45 1.22
CA PRO A 54 -3.62 22.73 2.24
C PRO A 54 -2.14 23.10 2.21
N VAL A 55 -1.50 23.08 3.37
CA VAL A 55 -0.07 23.35 3.54
C VAL A 55 0.68 22.04 3.74
N ALA A 56 1.89 21.92 3.19
CA ALA A 56 2.72 20.74 3.38
C ALA A 56 2.91 20.43 4.88
N GLY A 57 2.75 19.16 5.27
CA GLY A 57 2.81 18.70 6.65
C GLY A 57 1.50 18.80 7.44
N MET A 58 0.44 19.43 6.89
CA MET A 58 -0.87 19.45 7.53
C MET A 58 -1.42 18.03 7.71
N VAL A 59 -1.99 17.71 8.87
CA VAL A 59 -2.50 16.37 9.22
C VAL A 59 -4.02 16.40 9.43
N ALA A 60 -4.72 15.40 8.89
CA ALA A 60 -6.15 15.24 9.05
C ALA A 60 -6.55 13.77 9.29
N TRP A 61 -7.52 13.56 10.18
CA TRP A 61 -8.24 12.31 10.34
C TRP A 61 -9.44 12.26 9.38
N ILE A 62 -9.57 11.16 8.65
CA ILE A 62 -10.72 10.86 7.79
C ILE A 62 -11.50 9.68 8.39
N ALA A 63 -12.74 9.91 8.82
CA ALA A 63 -13.56 8.90 9.50
C ALA A 63 -13.91 7.70 8.59
N SER A 64 -14.17 7.94 7.31
CA SER A 64 -14.32 6.89 6.29
C SER A 64 -13.23 7.06 5.22
N PRO A 65 -12.18 6.22 5.19
CA PRO A 65 -12.13 4.84 5.72
C PRO A 65 -11.45 4.66 7.10
N GLY A 66 -11.25 5.71 7.88
CA GLY A 66 -10.69 5.60 9.24
C GLY A 66 -9.17 5.63 9.26
N ARG A 67 -8.57 6.75 8.83
CA ARG A 67 -7.10 6.91 8.81
C ARG A 67 -6.62 8.35 8.96
N LEU A 68 -5.41 8.49 9.49
CA LEU A 68 -4.65 9.72 9.43
C LEU A 68 -4.04 9.90 8.04
N MET A 69 -4.18 11.11 7.51
CA MET A 69 -3.61 11.57 6.26
C MET A 69 -2.75 12.81 6.54
N TYR A 70 -1.69 13.02 5.77
CA TYR A 70 -0.93 14.27 5.75
C TYR A 70 -0.85 14.82 4.32
N TYR A 71 -0.74 16.13 4.18
CA TYR A 71 -0.54 16.76 2.88
C TYR A 71 0.96 16.83 2.55
N THR A 72 1.37 16.30 1.40
CA THR A 72 2.78 16.26 0.96
C THR A 72 3.28 17.60 0.40
N GLY A 73 2.39 18.57 0.21
CA GLY A 73 2.63 19.78 -0.60
C GLY A 73 2.02 19.68 -2.01
N SER A 74 1.59 18.49 -2.43
CA SER A 74 0.89 18.28 -3.71
C SER A 74 -0.36 17.42 -3.59
N ALA A 75 -0.38 16.44 -2.68
CA ALA A 75 -1.50 15.54 -2.47
C ALA A 75 -1.63 15.12 -1.00
N TRP A 76 -2.82 14.64 -0.63
CA TRP A 76 -3.03 14.00 0.67
C TRP A 76 -2.63 12.53 0.61
N ALA A 77 -1.72 12.10 1.49
CA ALA A 77 -1.23 10.72 1.60
C ALA A 77 -1.48 10.15 3.02
N PRO A 78 -1.62 8.83 3.20
CA PRO A 78 -1.72 8.22 4.52
C PRO A 78 -0.47 8.47 5.37
N VAL A 79 -0.62 8.72 6.67
CA VAL A 79 0.52 8.92 7.60
C VAL A 79 1.32 7.64 7.83
N GLY A 80 0.64 6.49 7.87
CA GLY A 80 1.28 5.19 7.97
C GLY A 80 1.18 4.43 6.64
N PRO A 81 2.19 3.63 6.27
CA PRO A 81 2.07 2.77 5.11
C PRO A 81 1.00 1.69 5.40
N VAL A 82 0.13 1.43 4.41
CA VAL A 82 -1.05 0.57 4.58
C VAL A 82 -0.83 -0.74 3.82
N PRO A 83 -1.11 -1.91 4.43
CA PRO A 83 -1.06 -3.17 3.71
C PRO A 83 -1.98 -3.18 2.50
N VAL A 84 -1.51 -3.76 1.41
CA VAL A 84 -2.31 -3.95 0.20
C VAL A 84 -2.68 -5.42 0.12
N PHE A 85 -3.98 -5.71 0.06
CA PHE A 85 -4.51 -7.06 -0.11
C PHE A 85 -5.32 -7.16 -1.40
N ARG A 86 -5.07 -8.23 -2.16
CA ARG A 86 -5.86 -8.61 -3.33
C ARG A 86 -6.17 -10.09 -3.23
N VAL A 87 -7.41 -10.44 -3.55
CA VAL A 87 -7.90 -11.81 -3.58
C VAL A 87 -8.65 -12.03 -4.88
N ASN A 88 -8.50 -13.22 -5.45
CA ASN A 88 -9.29 -13.69 -6.57
C ASN A 88 -9.80 -15.10 -6.21
N VAL A 89 -11.11 -15.22 -6.11
CA VAL A 89 -11.80 -16.47 -5.76
C VAL A 89 -12.12 -17.31 -6.98
N ASP A 90 -11.74 -16.88 -8.18
CA ASP A 90 -11.90 -17.64 -9.40
C ASP A 90 -10.70 -18.57 -9.63
N GLY A 91 -11.02 -19.82 -9.93
CA GLY A 91 -10.08 -20.91 -10.11
C GLY A 91 -9.52 -20.92 -11.53
N GLY A 92 -8.26 -21.32 -11.68
CA GLY A 92 -7.64 -21.48 -12.97
C GLY A 92 -6.44 -22.43 -12.92
N TYR A 93 -5.86 -22.67 -14.09
CA TYR A 93 -4.72 -23.56 -14.19
C TYR A 93 -3.67 -23.09 -15.18
N THR A 94 -2.49 -23.71 -15.11
CA THR A 94 -1.44 -23.56 -16.12
C THR A 94 -0.64 -24.86 -16.29
N THR A 95 -0.14 -25.09 -17.49
CA THR A 95 0.89 -26.10 -17.79
C THR A 95 2.26 -25.46 -18.06
N SER A 96 2.35 -24.14 -17.94
CA SER A 96 3.57 -23.39 -18.22
C SER A 96 4.68 -23.76 -17.25
N THR A 97 5.85 -24.10 -17.79
CA THR A 97 7.08 -24.32 -17.00
C THR A 97 7.85 -23.04 -16.71
N THR A 98 7.37 -21.90 -17.20
CA THR A 98 7.81 -20.56 -16.81
C THR A 98 6.71 -19.85 -16.04
N TYR A 99 7.09 -18.91 -15.17
CA TYR A 99 6.13 -18.12 -14.41
C TYR A 99 5.25 -17.26 -15.32
N ALA A 100 3.94 -17.44 -15.24
CA ALA A 100 2.92 -16.66 -15.94
C ALA A 100 2.05 -15.89 -14.95
N GLU A 101 1.68 -14.65 -15.26
CA GLU A 101 0.86 -13.78 -14.39
C GLU A 101 -0.66 -13.94 -14.61
N THR A 102 -1.04 -14.84 -15.51
CA THR A 102 -2.42 -15.20 -15.84
C THR A 102 -2.60 -16.72 -15.81
N LEU A 103 -3.78 -17.16 -15.39
CA LEU A 103 -4.19 -18.55 -15.47
C LEU A 103 -5.19 -18.75 -16.61
N THR A 104 -5.17 -19.95 -17.17
CA THR A 104 -6.22 -20.39 -18.07
C THR A 104 -7.50 -20.63 -17.27
N GLN A 105 -8.63 -20.20 -17.83
CA GLN A 105 -9.97 -20.28 -17.21
C GLN A 105 -10.19 -19.45 -15.94
N ALA A 106 -9.25 -18.60 -15.53
CA ALA A 106 -9.48 -17.62 -14.46
C ALA A 106 -9.87 -16.25 -15.03
N GLY A 107 -10.96 -15.67 -14.54
CA GLY A 107 -11.31 -14.26 -14.67
C GLY A 107 -10.55 -13.39 -13.66
N GLY A 108 -10.36 -12.11 -13.99
CA GLY A 108 -9.75 -11.13 -13.06
C GLY A 108 -8.22 -11.14 -12.97
N ASP A 109 -7.54 -11.95 -13.80
CA ASP A 109 -6.08 -11.88 -13.95
C ASP A 109 -5.66 -10.79 -14.96
N PRO A 110 -4.48 -10.16 -14.79
CA PRO A 110 -3.53 -10.34 -13.69
C PRO A 110 -3.95 -9.62 -12.40
N MET A 111 -3.68 -10.24 -11.25
CA MET A 111 -4.00 -9.69 -9.92
C MET A 111 -2.97 -8.65 -9.46
N ASN A 112 -2.99 -7.46 -10.07
CA ASN A 112 -2.05 -6.39 -9.74
C ASN A 112 -2.34 -5.76 -8.37
N ALA A 113 -1.35 -5.79 -7.48
CA ALA A 113 -1.37 -5.14 -6.18
C ALA A 113 -0.35 -3.98 -6.16
N THR A 114 -0.86 -2.76 -6.34
CA THR A 114 -0.06 -1.54 -6.36
C THR A 114 0.15 -0.99 -4.95
N PHE A 115 1.39 -0.64 -4.61
CA PHE A 115 1.78 -0.10 -3.30
C PHE A 115 2.84 1.00 -3.44
N THR A 116 2.91 1.85 -2.42
CA THR A 116 4.00 2.84 -2.28
C THR A 116 5.08 2.25 -1.38
N VAL A 117 6.33 2.32 -1.81
CA VAL A 117 7.47 1.78 -1.05
C VAL A 117 7.67 2.61 0.24
N PRO A 118 7.69 1.98 1.43
CA PRO A 118 7.89 2.68 2.70
C PRO A 118 9.32 3.24 2.83
N ALA A 119 9.54 4.05 3.87
CA ALA A 119 10.83 4.69 4.14
C ALA A 119 11.99 3.69 4.33
N SER A 120 11.70 2.48 4.81
CA SER A 120 12.67 1.40 4.95
C SER A 120 13.19 0.85 3.61
N GLY A 121 12.50 1.13 2.49
CA GLY A 121 12.77 0.49 1.20
C GLY A 121 12.43 -1.02 1.18
N GLN A 122 11.64 -1.48 2.15
CA GLN A 122 11.36 -2.90 2.39
C GLN A 122 9.86 -3.21 2.54
N VAL A 123 9.45 -4.37 2.02
CA VAL A 123 8.09 -4.90 2.19
C VAL A 123 8.14 -6.41 2.41
N ILE A 124 7.17 -6.96 3.13
CA ILE A 124 6.92 -8.41 3.17
C ILE A 124 5.81 -8.70 2.16
N ILE A 125 6.05 -9.65 1.26
CA ILE A 125 5.06 -10.13 0.31
C ILE A 125 4.60 -11.51 0.78
N SER A 126 3.29 -11.66 0.96
CA SER A 126 2.67 -12.95 1.17
C SER A 126 1.84 -13.32 -0.05
N VAL A 127 2.01 -14.55 -0.56
CA VAL A 127 1.14 -15.13 -1.59
C VAL A 127 0.60 -16.45 -1.09
N GLY A 128 -0.62 -16.78 -1.49
CA GLY A 128 -1.21 -18.06 -1.16
C GLY A 128 -2.44 -18.37 -1.98
N CYS A 129 -2.80 -19.65 -1.98
CA CYS A 129 -3.95 -20.16 -2.71
C CYS A 129 -4.33 -21.56 -2.23
N TYR A 130 -5.50 -22.00 -2.64
CA TYR A 130 -5.86 -23.41 -2.66
C TYR A 130 -5.28 -24.06 -3.92
N MET A 131 -4.33 -25.00 -3.76
CA MET A 131 -3.50 -25.51 -4.84
C MET A 131 -3.52 -27.05 -4.90
N HIS A 132 -3.41 -27.60 -6.12
CA HIS A 132 -3.05 -29.00 -6.34
C HIS A 132 -2.40 -29.20 -7.72
N SER A 133 -1.68 -30.31 -7.86
CA SER A 133 -1.07 -30.75 -9.12
C SER A 133 -1.88 -31.89 -9.75
N SER A 134 -1.91 -32.03 -11.07
CA SER A 134 -2.52 -33.22 -11.70
C SER A 134 -1.63 -34.46 -11.62
N ALA A 135 -0.34 -34.29 -11.28
CA ALA A 135 0.65 -35.34 -11.09
C ALA A 135 1.51 -35.06 -9.85
N THR A 136 2.40 -36.00 -9.48
CA THR A 136 3.37 -35.82 -8.37
C THR A 136 4.54 -34.93 -8.82
N VAL A 137 4.21 -33.71 -9.23
CA VAL A 137 5.12 -32.67 -9.75
C VAL A 137 4.74 -31.35 -9.09
N GLY A 138 5.72 -30.48 -8.88
CA GLY A 138 5.49 -29.19 -8.22
C GLY A 138 4.51 -28.28 -8.98
N SER A 139 3.62 -27.62 -8.26
CA SER A 139 2.87 -26.44 -8.67
C SER A 139 3.32 -25.28 -7.79
N TYR A 140 3.56 -24.12 -8.39
CA TYR A 140 4.26 -23.00 -7.74
C TYR A 140 3.48 -21.71 -7.92
N MET A 141 3.28 -20.96 -6.83
CA MET A 141 2.79 -19.58 -6.85
C MET A 141 3.81 -18.66 -6.16
N SER A 142 4.32 -17.66 -6.88
CA SER A 142 5.22 -16.62 -6.34
C SER A 142 4.72 -15.25 -6.80
N ALA A 143 5.55 -14.21 -6.78
CA ALA A 143 5.18 -12.89 -7.28
C ALA A 143 6.33 -12.19 -8.03
N ASN A 144 5.98 -11.48 -9.09
CA ASN A 144 6.84 -10.47 -9.70
C ASN A 144 6.57 -9.12 -9.04
N VAL A 145 7.61 -8.31 -8.85
CA VAL A 145 7.50 -6.91 -8.42
C VAL A 145 8.06 -6.03 -9.53
N ARG A 146 7.27 -5.05 -9.96
CA ARG A 146 7.64 -4.06 -10.97
C ARG A 146 7.73 -2.67 -10.37
N ASN A 147 8.67 -1.87 -10.85
CA ASN A 147 8.71 -0.43 -10.56
C ASN A 147 7.65 0.33 -11.38
N ALA A 148 7.56 1.64 -11.17
CA ALA A 148 6.62 2.51 -11.88
C ALA A 148 6.79 2.51 -13.41
N SER A 149 7.97 2.17 -13.93
CA SER A 149 8.25 2.03 -15.36
C SER A 149 7.87 0.67 -15.94
N GLY A 150 7.37 -0.25 -15.12
CA GLY A 150 7.00 -1.62 -15.52
C GLY A 150 8.15 -2.62 -15.53
N THR A 151 9.38 -2.20 -15.19
CA THR A 151 10.55 -3.09 -15.12
C THR A 151 10.44 -4.00 -13.92
N ILE A 152 10.67 -5.30 -14.12
CA ILE A 152 10.75 -6.29 -13.04
C ILE A 152 11.99 -5.99 -12.20
N VAL A 153 11.79 -5.61 -10.95
CA VAL A 153 12.84 -5.39 -9.94
C VAL A 153 13.03 -6.61 -9.04
N VAL A 154 11.99 -7.44 -8.90
CA VAL A 154 12.07 -8.76 -8.28
C VAL A 154 11.26 -9.73 -9.12
N ALA A 155 11.91 -10.76 -9.67
CA ALA A 155 11.23 -11.80 -10.40
C ALA A 155 10.64 -12.86 -9.45
N ALA A 156 9.56 -13.50 -9.88
CA ALA A 156 9.04 -14.73 -9.30
C ALA A 156 10.12 -15.81 -9.31
N HIS A 157 10.22 -16.58 -8.22
CA HIS A 157 11.26 -17.60 -8.05
C HIS A 157 10.77 -18.71 -7.13
N ASP A 158 11.27 -19.94 -7.36
CA ASP A 158 10.86 -21.13 -6.63
C ASP A 158 11.13 -21.03 -5.12
N ASP A 159 12.29 -20.50 -4.74
CA ASP A 159 12.67 -20.26 -3.32
C ASP A 159 11.70 -19.36 -2.55
N ARG A 160 10.85 -18.61 -3.26
CA ARG A 160 9.86 -17.68 -2.71
C ARG A 160 8.44 -18.07 -3.15
N ALA A 161 8.22 -19.34 -3.47
CA ALA A 161 6.93 -19.83 -3.93
C ALA A 161 6.19 -20.59 -2.83
N ALA A 162 4.87 -20.43 -2.79
CA ALA A 162 4.00 -21.44 -2.20
C ALA A 162 3.97 -22.64 -3.14
N LEU A 163 4.11 -23.85 -2.59
CA LEU A 163 4.31 -25.07 -3.38
C LEU A 163 3.47 -26.23 -2.84
N VAL A 164 2.89 -26.99 -3.78
CA VAL A 164 2.48 -28.38 -3.56
C VAL A 164 3.10 -29.26 -4.65
N ASN A 165 3.39 -30.52 -4.34
CA ASN A 165 3.88 -31.52 -5.29
C ASN A 165 3.00 -32.79 -5.27
N THR A 166 1.74 -32.63 -4.91
CA THR A 166 0.77 -33.70 -4.69
C THR A 166 -0.53 -33.40 -5.44
N SER A 167 -1.26 -34.47 -5.77
CA SER A 167 -2.61 -34.39 -6.31
C SER A 167 -3.67 -34.07 -5.26
N ASN A 168 -3.32 -34.18 -3.98
CA ASN A 168 -4.16 -33.72 -2.90
C ASN A 168 -4.26 -32.20 -2.92
N ARG A 169 -5.44 -31.68 -2.62
CA ARG A 169 -5.69 -30.25 -2.54
C ARG A 169 -5.28 -29.72 -1.18
N ALA A 170 -4.54 -28.62 -1.17
CA ALA A 170 -4.08 -27.98 0.06
C ALA A 170 -4.18 -26.45 -0.05
N SER A 171 -4.50 -25.80 1.06
CA SER A 171 -4.29 -24.36 1.19
C SER A 171 -2.83 -24.13 1.56
N VAL A 172 -2.11 -23.41 0.72
CA VAL A 172 -0.67 -23.15 0.89
C VAL A 172 -0.40 -21.66 0.76
N SER A 173 0.59 -21.19 1.52
CA SER A 173 1.07 -19.82 1.44
C SER A 173 2.56 -19.75 1.73
N THR A 174 3.19 -18.67 1.28
CA THR A 174 4.55 -18.30 1.65
C THR A 174 4.61 -16.80 1.89
N GLN A 175 5.61 -16.38 2.66
CA GLN A 175 5.92 -14.97 2.90
C GLN A 175 7.42 -14.75 2.73
N PHE A 176 7.81 -13.63 2.14
CA PHE A 176 9.21 -13.29 1.93
C PHE A 176 9.43 -11.78 1.99
N LEU A 177 10.62 -11.40 2.48
CA LEU A 177 11.07 -10.01 2.49
C LEU A 177 11.55 -9.60 1.09
N VAL A 178 11.14 -8.42 0.66
CA VAL A 178 11.71 -7.71 -0.49
C VAL A 178 12.37 -6.44 0.04
N SER A 179 13.62 -6.21 -0.34
CA SER A 179 14.42 -5.07 0.12
C SER A 179 15.10 -4.35 -1.03
N GLY A 180 15.54 -3.11 -0.79
CA GLY A 180 16.25 -2.30 -1.79
C GLY A 180 15.33 -1.65 -2.81
N LEU A 181 14.03 -1.52 -2.49
CA LEU A 181 13.07 -0.82 -3.32
C LEU A 181 13.28 0.70 -3.22
N ALA A 182 13.04 1.42 -4.31
CA ALA A 182 13.15 2.87 -4.33
C ALA A 182 12.06 3.52 -3.46
N VAL A 183 12.46 4.11 -2.33
CA VAL A 183 11.57 4.72 -1.32
C VAL A 183 10.62 5.75 -1.94
N GLY A 184 9.37 5.75 -1.48
CA GLY A 184 8.35 6.73 -1.89
C GLY A 184 7.83 6.56 -3.32
N THR A 185 8.38 5.62 -4.09
CA THR A 185 7.91 5.33 -5.45
C THR A 185 6.82 4.26 -5.47
N THR A 186 6.00 4.29 -6.50
CA THR A 186 4.96 3.29 -6.73
C THR A 186 5.54 2.03 -7.36
N HIS A 187 5.18 0.88 -6.80
CA HIS A 187 5.51 -0.44 -7.33
C HIS A 187 4.23 -1.28 -7.45
N THR A 188 4.28 -2.32 -8.29
CA THR A 188 3.18 -3.29 -8.45
C THR A 188 3.72 -4.69 -8.24
N ALA A 189 3.11 -5.42 -7.31
CA ALA A 189 3.35 -6.85 -7.14
C ALA A 189 2.23 -7.65 -7.80
N THR A 190 2.58 -8.68 -8.57
CA THR A 190 1.66 -9.50 -9.35
C THR A 190 1.95 -10.97 -9.08
N PRO A 191 0.96 -11.76 -8.62
CA PRO A 191 1.12 -13.21 -8.52
C PRO A 191 1.53 -13.84 -9.84
N ALA A 192 2.42 -14.82 -9.76
CA ALA A 192 2.87 -15.58 -10.91
C ALA A 192 2.84 -17.07 -10.62
N TYR A 193 2.43 -17.84 -11.61
CA TYR A 193 2.08 -19.26 -11.50
C TYR A 193 2.94 -20.10 -12.44
N ARG A 194 3.36 -21.27 -11.96
CA ARG A 194 4.19 -22.19 -12.74
C ARG A 194 3.84 -23.64 -12.42
N SER A 195 3.89 -24.48 -13.43
CA SER A 195 3.93 -25.93 -13.33
C SER A 195 5.36 -26.45 -13.39
N GLY A 196 5.68 -27.47 -12.61
CA GLY A 196 7.00 -28.11 -12.61
C GLY A 196 7.29 -28.92 -13.88
N ALA A 197 6.27 -29.24 -14.68
CA ALA A 197 6.41 -29.94 -15.96
C ALA A 197 5.26 -29.60 -16.91
N THR A 198 5.50 -29.68 -18.22
CA THR A 198 4.45 -29.44 -19.24
C THR A 198 3.33 -30.48 -19.22
N THR A 199 3.59 -31.66 -18.67
CA THR A 199 2.60 -32.74 -18.47
C THR A 199 1.79 -32.59 -17.18
N ASN A 200 2.13 -31.61 -16.33
CA ASN A 200 1.40 -31.33 -15.10
C ASN A 200 0.50 -30.10 -15.29
N THR A 201 -0.77 -30.25 -14.97
CA THR A 201 -1.72 -29.15 -14.84
C THR A 201 -1.66 -28.66 -13.40
N ALA A 202 -1.02 -27.52 -13.19
CA ALA A 202 -0.99 -26.84 -11.91
C ALA A 202 -2.28 -26.03 -11.74
N ASN A 203 -3.05 -26.34 -10.69
CA ASN A 203 -4.36 -25.75 -10.44
C ASN A 203 -4.29 -24.83 -9.23
N PHE A 204 -4.91 -23.65 -9.34
CA PHE A 204 -4.89 -22.61 -8.33
C PHE A 204 -6.29 -22.01 -8.18
N ASP A 205 -6.75 -21.89 -6.96
CA ASP A 205 -8.06 -21.35 -6.61
C ASP A 205 -7.91 -20.49 -5.35
N THR A 206 -8.83 -19.56 -5.09
CA THR A 206 -8.86 -18.70 -3.89
C THR A 206 -7.48 -18.09 -3.62
N ARG A 207 -6.97 -17.41 -4.64
CA ARG A 207 -5.61 -16.87 -4.71
C ARG A 207 -5.56 -15.52 -4.04
N TYR A 208 -4.48 -15.22 -3.34
CA TYR A 208 -4.27 -13.88 -2.78
C TYR A 208 -2.82 -13.43 -2.88
N ILE A 209 -2.65 -12.12 -2.85
CA ILE A 209 -1.39 -11.45 -2.57
C ILE A 209 -1.61 -10.36 -1.53
N ARG A 210 -0.69 -10.29 -0.58
CA ARG A 210 -0.64 -9.28 0.46
C ARG A 210 0.74 -8.64 0.48
N ILE A 211 0.79 -7.32 0.55
CA ILE A 211 2.02 -6.55 0.71
C ILE A 211 1.91 -5.83 2.05
N ASP A 212 2.80 -6.18 2.96
CA ASP A 212 2.92 -5.56 4.29
C ASP A 212 4.16 -4.66 4.31
N PRO A 213 3.99 -3.34 4.46
CA PRO A 213 5.12 -2.43 4.57
C PRO A 213 5.94 -2.69 5.85
N VAL A 214 7.26 -2.72 5.72
CA VAL A 214 8.17 -2.73 6.88
C VAL A 214 8.51 -1.27 7.21
N MET A 215 8.41 -0.88 8.48
CA MET A 215 8.76 0.48 8.93
C MET A 215 10.21 0.57 9.38
#